data_AF-A0A8I1MS20-F1
#
_entry.id   AF-A0A8I1MS20-F1
#
_cell.length_a   1.000
_cell.length_b   1.000
_cell.length_c   1.000
_cell.angle_alpha   90.00
_cell.angle_beta   90.00
_cell.angle_gamma   90.00
#
_symmetry.space_group_name_H-M   'P 1'
#
loop_
_entity.id
_entity.type
_entity.pdbx_description
1 polymer ?
#
loop_
_entity_poly.entity_id
_entity_poly.type
_entity_poly.pdbx_seq_one_letter_code
_entity_poly.pdbx_strand_id
1 'polypeptide(L)'
;MKRALLPLLVVGFSVLSLDAAPKSPEDLLAAFQQACSAKDHAAFDRLICTEGLSESDQTRMGRVFDMVEASPLPVDSITLVPLPAGFETLQVANGKKYEPNIAPLGGLQLNRQSTDGKTKSSSMLPYGALNGEYYLVASKATDLGWTGPKDQQLNFMVTGPGADKVKIVYRYNASGVTIDRMEKDTSSIILGQYIESMTVTSDSDDADVTLTIREGGKVIYTSQPLKGRGTLEYKRP
;
A
#
# COMPACT_ATOMS: atom_id res chain seq x y z
N MET A 1 64.01 24.23 -0.25
CA MET A 1 62.74 24.01 -0.99
C MET A 1 61.76 23.31 -0.07
N LYS A 2 60.65 23.97 0.29
CA LYS A 2 59.58 23.43 1.14
C LYS A 2 58.73 22.47 0.30
N ARG A 3 58.56 21.22 0.73
CA ARG A 3 57.50 20.32 0.24
C ARG A 3 56.44 20.24 1.33
N ALA A 4 55.24 20.74 1.00
CA ALA A 4 54.08 20.72 1.86
C ALA A 4 53.53 19.29 1.96
N LEU A 5 53.27 18.81 3.19
CA LEU A 5 52.38 17.69 3.43
C LEU A 5 50.94 18.18 3.21
N LEU A 6 50.19 17.56 2.29
CA LEU A 6 48.73 17.64 2.29
C LEU A 6 48.21 16.78 3.45
N PRO A 7 47.30 17.28 4.31
CA PRO A 7 46.56 16.42 5.22
C PRO A 7 45.54 15.62 4.39
N LEU A 8 45.66 14.30 4.43
CA LEU A 8 44.64 13.39 3.94
C LEU A 8 43.42 13.58 4.85
N LEU A 9 42.40 14.29 4.36
CA LEU A 9 41.11 14.40 5.04
C LEU A 9 40.42 13.03 4.91
N VAL A 10 40.68 12.16 5.88
CA VAL A 10 39.90 10.94 6.06
C VAL A 10 38.52 11.40 6.54
N VAL A 11 37.60 11.56 5.61
CA VAL A 11 36.17 11.63 5.93
C VAL A 11 35.82 10.27 6.51
N GLY A 12 35.89 10.18 7.83
CA GLY A 12 35.41 9.02 8.55
C GLY A 12 33.94 8.85 8.24
N PHE A 13 33.60 7.88 7.40
CA PHE A 13 32.29 7.28 7.44
C PHE A 13 32.15 6.72 8.85
N SER A 14 31.43 7.45 9.71
CA SER A 14 30.94 6.90 10.95
C SER A 14 30.12 5.67 10.58
N VAL A 15 30.72 4.50 10.81
CA VAL A 15 30.00 3.24 10.83
C VAL A 15 29.10 3.34 12.05
N LEU A 16 27.91 3.91 11.89
CA LEU A 16 26.86 3.83 12.88
C LEU A 16 26.63 2.34 13.12
N SER A 17 27.06 1.86 14.29
CA SER A 17 26.68 0.53 14.76
C SER A 17 25.15 0.51 14.83
N LEU A 18 24.55 -0.25 13.92
CA LEU A 18 23.11 -0.31 13.64
C LEU A 18 22.35 -1.21 14.64
N ASP A 19 22.74 -1.18 15.92
CA ASP A 19 22.14 -2.03 16.96
C ASP A 19 21.02 -1.35 17.73
N ALA A 20 20.89 -0.03 17.64
CA ALA A 20 19.76 0.68 18.23
C ALA A 20 18.66 0.90 17.18
N ALA A 21 17.43 0.57 17.52
CA ALA A 21 16.28 0.89 16.68
C ALA A 21 16.16 2.43 16.49
N PRO A 22 15.68 2.90 15.33
CA PRO A 22 15.54 4.33 15.03
C PRO A 22 14.76 5.09 16.11
N LYS A 23 15.22 6.30 16.48
CA LYS A 23 14.61 7.12 17.54
C LYS A 23 13.75 8.27 17.01
N SER A 24 13.78 8.51 15.71
CA SER A 24 12.88 9.43 15.02
C SER A 24 12.45 8.89 13.64
N PRO A 25 11.42 9.49 13.00
CA PRO A 25 11.10 9.18 11.61
C PRO A 25 12.27 9.44 10.64
N GLU A 26 13.08 10.46 10.90
CA GLU A 26 14.27 10.80 10.10
C GLU A 26 15.38 9.76 10.25
N ASP A 27 15.60 9.24 11.47
CA ASP A 27 16.52 8.12 11.69
C ASP A 27 16.06 6.88 10.93
N LEU A 28 14.75 6.59 10.94
CA LEU A 28 14.16 5.46 10.22
C LEU A 28 14.33 5.63 8.70
N LEU A 29 14.07 6.84 8.19
CA LEU A 29 14.30 7.19 6.79
C LEU A 29 15.77 6.95 6.39
N ALA A 30 16.72 7.43 7.19
CA ALA A 30 18.14 7.29 6.91
C ALA A 30 18.57 5.81 6.93
N ALA A 31 18.12 5.04 7.91
CA ALA A 31 18.41 3.61 8.00
C ALA A 31 17.80 2.83 6.82
N PHE A 32 16.59 3.17 6.40
CA PHE A 32 15.95 2.56 5.24
C PHE A 32 16.67 2.90 3.93
N GLN A 33 17.05 4.17 3.73
CA GLN A 33 17.86 4.60 2.59
C GLN A 33 19.20 3.86 2.53
N GLN A 34 19.84 3.66 3.68
CA GLN A 34 21.08 2.91 3.78
C GLN A 34 20.88 1.43 3.41
N ALA A 35 19.85 0.78 3.95
CA ALA A 35 19.52 -0.61 3.62
C ALA A 35 19.25 -0.79 2.12
N CYS A 36 18.45 0.08 1.50
CA CYS A 36 18.19 0.06 0.06
C CYS A 36 19.46 0.29 -0.78
N SER A 37 20.29 1.25 -0.39
CA SER A 37 21.52 1.58 -1.14
C SER A 37 22.56 0.46 -1.06
N ALA A 38 22.66 -0.17 0.11
CA ALA A 38 23.58 -1.28 0.35
C ALA A 38 23.03 -2.64 -0.12
N LYS A 39 21.73 -2.72 -0.46
CA LYS A 39 21.02 -3.98 -0.70
C LYS A 39 21.16 -4.95 0.47
N ASP A 40 21.01 -4.42 1.69
CA ASP A 40 21.21 -5.15 2.94
C ASP A 40 19.87 -5.59 3.52
N HIS A 41 19.47 -6.83 3.17
CA HIS A 41 18.26 -7.47 3.69
C HIS A 41 18.24 -7.52 5.22
N ALA A 42 19.37 -7.82 5.86
CA ALA A 42 19.43 -7.94 7.31
C ALA A 42 19.23 -6.58 7.98
N ALA A 43 19.76 -5.50 7.39
CA ALA A 43 19.48 -4.15 7.85
C ALA A 43 18.01 -3.77 7.66
N PHE A 44 17.39 -4.14 6.54
CA PHE A 44 15.97 -3.89 6.31
C PHE A 44 15.08 -4.65 7.32
N ASP A 45 15.34 -5.93 7.55
CA ASP A 45 14.55 -6.77 8.47
C ASP A 45 14.54 -6.21 9.90
N ARG A 46 15.66 -5.59 10.33
CA ARG A 46 15.75 -4.90 11.64
C ARG A 46 14.86 -3.66 11.74
N LEU A 47 14.42 -3.08 10.62
CA LEU A 47 13.51 -1.93 10.62
C LEU A 47 12.04 -2.35 10.76
N ILE A 48 11.71 -3.64 10.61
CA ILE A 48 10.34 -4.14 10.68
C ILE A 48 9.96 -4.35 12.15
N CYS A 49 8.81 -3.82 12.56
CA CYS A 49 8.27 -4.16 13.86
C CYS A 49 7.84 -5.63 13.88
N THR A 50 8.48 -6.46 14.69
CA THR A 50 8.16 -7.90 14.82
C THR A 50 7.22 -8.21 15.97
N GLU A 51 6.90 -7.22 16.80
CA GLU A 51 6.02 -7.38 17.97
C GLU A 51 4.67 -7.96 17.55
N GLY A 52 4.27 -9.04 18.24
CA GLY A 52 2.99 -9.71 18.02
C GLY A 52 2.83 -10.44 16.67
N LEU A 53 3.89 -10.58 15.88
CA LEU A 53 3.89 -11.35 14.63
C LEU A 53 4.16 -12.83 14.88
N SER A 54 3.48 -13.69 14.12
CA SER A 54 3.86 -15.11 14.00
C SER A 54 5.13 -15.28 13.14
N GLU A 55 5.80 -16.43 13.21
CA GLU A 55 6.94 -16.76 12.32
C GLU A 55 6.55 -16.66 10.84
N SER A 56 5.33 -17.10 10.51
CA SER A 56 4.80 -17.00 9.14
C SER A 56 4.59 -15.56 8.68
N ASP A 57 4.20 -14.65 9.59
CA ASP A 57 4.05 -13.23 9.30
C ASP A 57 5.43 -12.57 9.12
N GLN A 58 6.40 -12.90 9.97
CA GLN A 58 7.78 -12.43 9.83
C GLN A 58 8.38 -12.86 8.49
N THR A 59 8.20 -14.13 8.12
CA THR A 59 8.63 -14.67 6.81
C THR A 59 7.97 -13.94 5.64
N ARG A 60 6.68 -13.59 5.76
CA ARG A 60 5.97 -12.81 4.73
C ARG A 60 6.54 -11.39 4.64
N MET A 61 6.81 -10.76 5.77
CA MET A 61 7.32 -9.39 5.83
C MET A 61 8.75 -9.26 5.30
N GLY A 62 9.62 -10.26 5.50
CA GLY A 62 10.98 -10.25 4.93
C GLY A 62 10.98 -10.19 3.39
N ARG A 63 9.94 -10.71 2.72
CA ARG A 63 9.80 -10.64 1.26
C ARG A 63 9.46 -9.24 0.74
N VAL A 64 9.10 -8.30 1.62
CA VAL A 64 8.81 -6.92 1.21
C VAL A 64 10.07 -6.26 0.64
N PHE A 65 11.25 -6.57 1.18
CA PHE A 65 12.49 -6.04 0.61
C PHE A 65 12.76 -6.59 -0.79
N ASP A 66 12.52 -7.89 -1.01
CA ASP A 66 12.63 -8.48 -2.34
C ASP A 66 11.72 -7.77 -3.36
N MET A 67 10.51 -7.37 -2.95
CA MET A 67 9.62 -6.57 -3.81
C MET A 67 10.16 -5.16 -4.06
N VAL A 68 10.79 -4.54 -3.06
CA VAL A 68 11.46 -3.24 -3.22
C VAL A 68 12.61 -3.33 -4.21
N GLU A 69 13.39 -4.41 -4.18
CA GLU A 69 14.54 -4.63 -5.05
C GLU A 69 14.18 -5.14 -6.45
N ALA A 70 13.11 -5.94 -6.59
CA ALA A 70 12.71 -6.55 -7.85
C ALA A 70 12.20 -5.54 -8.90
N SER A 71 11.94 -4.29 -8.50
CA SER A 71 11.53 -3.25 -9.43
C SER A 71 12.63 -2.96 -10.47
N PRO A 72 12.32 -3.01 -11.79
CA PRO A 72 13.29 -2.67 -12.83
C PRO A 72 13.57 -1.16 -12.91
N LEU A 73 12.75 -0.33 -12.26
CA LEU A 73 12.95 1.11 -12.20
C LEU A 73 13.92 1.47 -11.07
N PRO A 74 14.94 2.32 -11.33
CA PRO A 74 15.83 2.79 -10.29
C PRO A 74 15.10 3.67 -9.28
N VAL A 75 15.59 3.68 -8.04
CA VAL A 75 15.12 4.57 -6.99
C VAL A 75 15.53 5.99 -7.31
N ASP A 76 14.55 6.88 -7.39
CA ASP A 76 14.76 8.32 -7.57
C ASP A 76 14.86 9.02 -6.21
N SER A 77 13.90 8.75 -5.32
CA SER A 77 13.85 9.36 -4.00
C SER A 77 13.13 8.49 -2.97
N ILE A 78 13.52 8.65 -1.71
CA ILE A 78 12.83 8.09 -0.53
C ILE A 78 12.55 9.26 0.41
N THR A 79 11.29 9.48 0.76
CA THR A 79 10.85 10.65 1.53
C THR A 79 9.83 10.25 2.59
N LEU A 80 9.78 11.03 3.68
CA LEU A 80 8.71 10.93 4.67
C LEU A 80 7.46 11.65 4.16
N VAL A 81 6.32 11.00 4.29
CA VAL A 81 5.01 11.56 3.94
C VAL A 81 3.99 11.32 5.05
N PRO A 82 2.99 12.21 5.22
CA PRO A 82 1.86 11.93 6.10
C PRO A 82 1.07 10.74 5.58
N LEU A 83 0.30 10.09 6.46
CA LEU A 83 -0.66 9.09 6.02
C LEU A 83 -1.71 9.72 5.09
N PRO A 84 -2.00 9.11 3.94
CA PRO A 84 -3.07 9.57 3.07
C PRO A 84 -4.42 9.61 3.80
N ALA A 85 -5.26 10.59 3.48
CA ALA A 85 -6.62 10.62 3.97
C ALA A 85 -7.39 9.36 3.51
N GLY A 86 -7.97 8.64 4.48
CA GLY A 86 -8.63 7.36 4.23
C GLY A 86 -7.68 6.17 4.10
N PHE A 87 -6.45 6.27 4.64
CA PHE A 87 -5.49 5.16 4.60
C PHE A 87 -6.09 3.88 5.21
N GLU A 88 -6.25 2.87 4.37
CA GLU A 88 -6.86 1.60 4.75
C GLU A 88 -5.81 0.62 5.26
N THR A 89 -6.03 0.12 6.45
CA THR A 89 -5.08 -0.76 7.15
C THR A 89 -5.60 -2.17 7.32
N LEU A 90 -6.91 -2.36 7.17
CA LEU A 90 -7.56 -3.64 7.26
C LEU A 90 -7.63 -4.29 5.87
N GLN A 91 -7.13 -5.51 5.76
CA GLN A 91 -7.37 -6.35 4.60
C GLN A 91 -7.91 -7.69 5.06
N VAL A 92 -8.87 -8.26 4.33
CA VAL A 92 -9.32 -9.65 4.54
C VAL A 92 -9.15 -10.39 3.23
N ALA A 93 -8.46 -11.53 3.28
CA ALA A 93 -8.28 -12.39 2.13
C ALA A 93 -7.93 -13.81 2.58
N ASN A 94 -8.49 -14.80 1.88
CA ASN A 94 -8.17 -16.22 2.02
C ASN A 94 -8.27 -16.73 3.47
N GLY A 95 -9.37 -16.40 4.14
CA GLY A 95 -9.65 -16.80 5.52
C GLY A 95 -8.85 -16.07 6.57
N LYS A 96 -8.11 -15.01 6.19
CA LYS A 96 -7.26 -14.26 7.11
C LYS A 96 -7.61 -12.79 7.12
N LYS A 97 -7.62 -12.22 8.31
CA LYS A 97 -7.66 -10.78 8.56
C LYS A 97 -6.25 -10.27 8.78
N TYR A 98 -5.87 -9.24 8.05
CA TYR A 98 -4.57 -8.59 8.07
C TYR A 98 -4.74 -7.18 8.60
N GLU A 99 -4.03 -6.87 9.68
CA GLU A 99 -4.07 -5.58 10.36
C GLU A 99 -2.64 -5.13 10.70
N PRO A 100 -2.39 -3.83 10.89
CA PRO A 100 -1.11 -3.34 11.38
C PRO A 100 -0.82 -3.94 12.76
N ASN A 101 0.41 -4.36 12.99
CA ASN A 101 0.83 -4.77 14.33
C ASN A 101 1.08 -3.59 15.27
N ILE A 102 1.36 -2.40 14.72
CA ILE A 102 1.43 -1.12 15.42
C ILE A 102 0.66 -0.06 14.64
N ALA A 103 0.17 0.98 15.33
CA ALA A 103 -0.56 2.07 14.69
C ALA A 103 0.33 2.85 13.71
N PRO A 104 -0.06 2.98 12.42
CA PRO A 104 0.68 3.81 11.48
C PRO A 104 0.61 5.29 11.85
N LEU A 105 1.71 6.01 11.65
CA LEU A 105 1.84 7.46 11.89
C LEU A 105 2.15 8.24 10.60
N GLY A 106 2.82 7.59 9.66
CA GLY A 106 3.21 8.16 8.36
C GLY A 106 3.65 7.08 7.40
N GLY A 107 4.24 7.48 6.29
CA GLY A 107 4.81 6.57 5.30
C GLY A 107 6.20 7.00 4.85
N LEU A 108 7.02 6.02 4.48
CA LEU A 108 8.19 6.21 3.64
C LEU A 108 7.74 6.02 2.20
N GLN A 109 7.63 7.13 1.46
CA GLN A 109 7.31 7.13 0.05
C GLN A 109 8.57 6.91 -0.76
N LEU A 110 8.59 5.80 -1.48
CA LEU A 110 9.66 5.35 -2.35
C LEU A 110 9.24 5.58 -3.80
N ASN A 111 9.84 6.61 -4.40
CA ASN A 111 9.60 7.01 -5.78
C ASN A 111 10.68 6.43 -6.69
N ARG A 112 10.25 5.95 -7.84
CA ARG A 112 11.11 5.38 -8.87
C ARG A 112 10.79 6.00 -10.21
N GLN A 113 11.82 6.15 -11.03
CA GLN A 113 11.69 6.74 -12.34
C GLN A 113 12.61 6.02 -13.33
N SER A 114 12.13 5.76 -14.54
CA SER A 114 13.00 5.27 -15.62
C SER A 114 14.06 6.30 -15.98
N THR A 115 15.20 5.85 -16.52
CA THR A 115 16.30 6.73 -16.90
C THR A 115 15.91 7.79 -17.94
N ASP A 116 14.92 7.49 -18.79
CA ASP A 116 14.36 8.42 -19.78
C ASP A 116 13.25 9.33 -19.21
N GLY A 117 12.93 9.19 -17.94
CA GLY A 117 11.97 9.98 -17.20
C GLY A 117 10.49 9.67 -17.46
N LYS A 118 10.17 8.76 -18.40
CA LYS A 118 8.80 8.54 -18.89
C LYS A 118 7.95 7.67 -17.98
N THR A 119 8.56 6.69 -17.31
CA THR A 119 7.87 5.78 -16.43
C THR A 119 8.16 6.17 -14.99
N LYS A 120 7.12 6.37 -14.20
CA LYS A 120 7.21 6.66 -12.77
C LYS A 120 6.40 5.63 -12.00
N SER A 121 6.90 5.24 -10.85
CA SER A 121 6.13 4.48 -9.87
C SER A 121 6.39 5.01 -8.48
N SER A 122 5.40 4.85 -7.60
CA SER A 122 5.51 5.20 -6.20
C SER A 122 4.91 4.10 -5.35
N SER A 123 5.61 3.76 -4.27
CA SER A 123 5.17 2.79 -3.27
C SER A 123 5.35 3.42 -1.89
N MET A 124 4.45 3.16 -0.96
CA MET A 124 4.55 3.66 0.40
C MET A 124 4.68 2.50 1.38
N LEU A 125 5.69 2.58 2.25
CA LEU A 125 5.84 1.68 3.40
C LEU A 125 5.39 2.43 4.65
N PRO A 126 4.28 2.03 5.30
CA PRO A 126 3.82 2.68 6.52
C PRO A 126 4.82 2.49 7.65
N TYR A 127 4.98 3.50 8.49
CA TYR A 127 5.77 3.42 9.72
C TYR A 127 4.94 3.83 10.94
N GLY A 128 5.36 3.37 12.11
CA GLY A 128 4.74 3.67 13.40
C GLY A 128 5.77 3.74 14.52
N ALA A 129 5.30 4.01 15.74
CA ALA A 129 6.15 4.08 16.92
C ALA A 129 5.73 3.03 17.96
N LEU A 130 6.71 2.40 18.60
CA LEU A 130 6.55 1.48 19.72
C LEU A 130 7.64 1.77 20.75
N ASN A 131 7.26 2.02 22.01
CA ASN A 131 8.19 2.27 23.12
C ASN A 131 9.26 3.36 22.85
N GLY A 132 8.90 4.40 22.08
CA GLY A 132 9.81 5.51 21.75
C GLY A 132 10.78 5.20 20.60
N GLU A 133 10.57 4.10 19.88
CA GLU A 133 11.33 3.69 18.71
C GLU A 133 10.42 3.63 17.49
N TYR A 134 11.01 3.83 16.30
CA TYR A 134 10.30 3.92 15.04
C TYR A 134 10.62 2.73 14.14
N TYR A 135 9.57 2.16 13.56
CA TYR A 135 9.63 0.93 12.80
C TYR A 135 8.74 1.00 11.55
N LEU A 136 9.10 0.24 10.53
CA LEU A 136 8.18 -0.14 9.48
C LEU A 136 7.05 -0.97 10.10
N VAL A 137 5.81 -0.58 9.78
CA VAL A 137 4.60 -1.29 10.21
C VAL A 137 4.55 -2.63 9.49
N ALA A 138 4.36 -3.70 10.24
CA ALA A 138 4.11 -5.02 9.69
C ALA A 138 2.62 -5.33 9.65
N SER A 139 2.26 -6.22 8.72
CA SER A 139 0.92 -6.80 8.68
C SER A 139 0.89 -8.05 9.53
N LYS A 140 0.06 -8.06 10.57
CA LYS A 140 -0.26 -9.23 11.40
C LYS A 140 -1.46 -9.96 10.82
N ALA A 141 -1.35 -11.27 10.64
CA ALA A 141 -2.47 -12.09 10.20
C ALA A 141 -3.20 -12.72 11.39
N THR A 142 -4.52 -12.72 11.33
CA THR A 142 -5.40 -13.48 12.22
C THR A 142 -6.22 -14.44 11.37
N ASP A 143 -6.18 -15.73 11.70
CA ASP A 143 -7.04 -16.72 11.06
C ASP A 143 -8.50 -16.50 11.49
N LEU A 144 -9.41 -16.47 10.53
CA LEU A 144 -10.84 -16.25 10.74
C LEU A 144 -11.61 -17.57 10.92
N GLY A 145 -10.96 -18.73 10.80
CA GLY A 145 -11.62 -20.03 10.81
C GLY A 145 -12.63 -20.19 9.66
N TRP A 146 -12.39 -19.49 8.54
CA TRP A 146 -13.33 -19.45 7.43
C TRP A 146 -13.40 -20.79 6.69
N THR A 147 -14.60 -21.38 6.65
CA THR A 147 -14.85 -22.70 6.02
C THR A 147 -15.73 -22.64 4.77
N GLY A 148 -16.19 -21.45 4.39
CA GLY A 148 -17.01 -21.28 3.18
C GLY A 148 -16.17 -21.18 1.90
N PRO A 149 -16.76 -20.65 0.80
CA PRO A 149 -16.07 -20.55 -0.49
C PRO A 149 -14.77 -19.75 -0.40
N LYS A 150 -13.81 -20.12 -1.26
CA LYS A 150 -12.56 -19.35 -1.42
C LYS A 150 -12.88 -17.95 -1.92
N ASP A 151 -12.10 -16.98 -1.45
CA ASP A 151 -12.12 -15.65 -2.04
C ASP A 151 -11.66 -15.72 -3.51
N GLN A 152 -12.29 -14.91 -4.34
CA GLN A 152 -12.06 -14.78 -5.77
C GLN A 152 -11.76 -13.32 -6.11
N GLN A 153 -11.26 -13.10 -7.33
CA GLN A 153 -11.08 -11.75 -7.83
C GLN A 153 -12.45 -11.10 -8.06
N LEU A 154 -12.69 -9.99 -7.37
CA LEU A 154 -13.80 -9.08 -7.61
C LEU A 154 -13.23 -7.85 -8.31
N ASN A 155 -13.93 -7.35 -9.30
CA ASN A 155 -13.57 -6.10 -9.94
C ASN A 155 -14.79 -5.22 -10.19
N PHE A 156 -14.53 -3.93 -10.29
CA PHE A 156 -15.46 -3.01 -10.90
C PHE A 156 -14.71 -1.99 -11.74
N MET A 157 -15.43 -1.37 -12.66
CA MET A 157 -14.90 -0.32 -13.51
C MET A 157 -16.03 0.65 -13.86
N VAL A 158 -15.74 1.94 -13.72
CA VAL A 158 -16.55 3.06 -14.17
C VAL A 158 -15.89 3.66 -15.40
N THR A 159 -16.61 3.69 -16.51
CA THR A 159 -16.13 4.21 -17.79
C THR A 159 -17.03 5.31 -18.31
N GLY A 160 -16.45 6.20 -19.12
CA GLY A 160 -17.18 7.23 -19.86
C GLY A 160 -16.77 8.65 -19.42
N PRO A 161 -17.24 9.69 -20.14
CA PRO A 161 -17.00 11.08 -19.79
C PRO A 161 -17.36 11.40 -18.32
N GLY A 162 -16.42 11.99 -17.59
CA GLY A 162 -16.60 12.37 -16.19
C GLY A 162 -16.40 11.25 -15.17
N ALA A 163 -15.98 10.04 -15.59
CA ALA A 163 -15.73 8.92 -14.68
C ALA A 163 -14.66 9.25 -13.61
N ASP A 164 -13.67 10.07 -13.94
CA ASP A 164 -12.61 10.52 -13.03
C ASP A 164 -13.10 11.48 -11.92
N LYS A 165 -14.35 11.96 -12.02
CA LYS A 165 -14.96 12.93 -11.10
C LYS A 165 -16.05 12.32 -10.22
N VAL A 166 -16.31 11.02 -10.35
CA VAL A 166 -17.35 10.36 -9.58
C VAL A 166 -16.85 9.95 -8.20
N LYS A 167 -17.77 9.85 -7.24
CA LYS A 167 -17.51 9.23 -5.94
C LYS A 167 -18.01 7.79 -5.97
N ILE A 168 -17.15 6.84 -5.65
CA ILE A 168 -17.49 5.41 -5.59
C ILE A 168 -17.47 4.94 -4.14
N VAL A 169 -18.57 4.35 -3.68
CA VAL A 169 -18.65 3.70 -2.37
C VAL A 169 -19.18 2.29 -2.59
N TYR A 170 -18.53 1.29 -2.01
CA TYR A 170 -18.92 -0.10 -2.19
C TYR A 170 -18.76 -0.91 -0.90
N ARG A 171 -19.55 -1.96 -0.82
CA ARG A 171 -19.52 -2.97 0.23
C ARG A 171 -19.30 -4.32 -0.38
N TYR A 172 -18.39 -5.09 0.18
CA TYR A 172 -18.10 -6.44 -0.28
C TYR A 172 -17.90 -7.37 0.91
N ASN A 173 -18.06 -8.67 0.65
CA ASN A 173 -17.72 -9.69 1.63
C ASN A 173 -16.39 -10.34 1.24
N ALA A 174 -15.50 -10.55 2.21
CA ALA A 174 -14.31 -11.37 2.07
C ALA A 174 -14.21 -12.31 3.26
N SER A 175 -14.11 -13.61 3.00
CA SER A 175 -13.99 -14.63 4.05
C SER A 175 -15.00 -14.49 5.21
N GLY A 176 -16.26 -14.13 4.91
CA GLY A 176 -17.32 -13.97 5.90
C GLY A 176 -17.36 -12.60 6.59
N VAL A 177 -16.40 -11.71 6.30
CA VAL A 177 -16.35 -10.35 6.84
C VAL A 177 -16.89 -9.37 5.81
N THR A 178 -17.86 -8.56 6.21
CA THR A 178 -18.37 -7.45 5.40
C THR A 178 -17.50 -6.20 5.59
N ILE A 179 -17.11 -5.58 4.48
CA ILE A 179 -16.17 -4.47 4.44
C ILE A 179 -16.75 -3.35 3.57
N ASP A 180 -16.77 -2.13 4.12
CA ASP A 180 -17.14 -0.91 3.41
C ASP A 180 -15.89 -0.15 2.95
N ARG A 181 -15.97 0.43 1.75
CA ARG A 181 -14.87 1.09 1.05
C ARG A 181 -15.33 2.30 0.24
N MET A 182 -14.41 3.24 0.07
CA MET A 182 -14.56 4.36 -0.85
C MET A 182 -13.39 4.33 -1.83
N GLU A 183 -13.68 4.31 -3.12
CA GLU A 183 -12.65 4.30 -4.16
C GLU A 183 -12.55 5.68 -4.82
N LYS A 184 -11.31 6.12 -5.05
CA LYS A 184 -11.02 7.35 -5.80
C LYS A 184 -10.72 7.04 -7.26
N ASP A 185 -10.15 5.87 -7.52
CA ASP A 185 -9.88 5.42 -8.87
C ASP A 185 -11.16 4.94 -9.56
N THR A 186 -11.20 5.00 -10.88
CA THR A 186 -12.38 4.58 -11.65
C THR A 186 -12.55 3.07 -11.70
N SER A 187 -11.60 2.30 -11.16
CA SER A 187 -11.64 0.84 -11.13
C SER A 187 -10.87 0.31 -9.94
N SER A 188 -11.27 -0.85 -9.45
CA SER A 188 -10.54 -1.56 -8.40
C SER A 188 -10.56 -3.06 -8.63
N ILE A 189 -9.53 -3.74 -8.12
CA ILE A 189 -9.41 -5.20 -8.08
C ILE A 189 -9.17 -5.60 -6.64
N ILE A 190 -10.06 -6.42 -6.10
CA ILE A 190 -10.01 -6.88 -4.71
C ILE A 190 -10.20 -8.40 -4.65
N LEU A 191 -9.74 -9.02 -3.56
CA LEU A 191 -10.08 -10.40 -3.24
C LEU A 191 -11.27 -10.42 -2.28
N GLY A 192 -12.26 -11.24 -2.59
CA GLY A 192 -13.43 -11.46 -1.73
C GLY A 192 -14.38 -12.47 -2.35
N GLN A 193 -15.54 -12.65 -1.72
CA GLN A 193 -16.55 -13.59 -2.18
C GLN A 193 -17.48 -12.96 -3.21
N TYR A 194 -17.96 -11.76 -2.90
CA TYR A 194 -18.88 -11.01 -3.73
C TYR A 194 -18.89 -9.52 -3.36
N ILE A 195 -19.29 -8.68 -4.31
CA ILE A 195 -19.70 -7.30 -4.03
C ILE A 195 -21.17 -7.33 -3.60
N GLU A 196 -21.46 -6.80 -2.43
CA GLU A 196 -22.80 -6.77 -1.84
C GLU A 196 -23.59 -5.57 -2.35
N SER A 197 -22.95 -4.39 -2.40
CA SER A 197 -23.56 -3.18 -2.95
C SER A 197 -22.51 -2.19 -3.43
N MET A 198 -22.91 -1.28 -4.31
CA MET A 198 -22.07 -0.22 -4.83
C MET A 198 -22.91 1.00 -5.21
N THR A 199 -22.37 2.19 -4.98
CA THR A 199 -22.91 3.45 -5.44
C THR A 199 -21.84 4.22 -6.19
N VAL A 200 -22.21 4.80 -7.34
CA VAL A 200 -21.36 5.69 -8.13
C VAL A 200 -22.12 7.00 -8.28
N THR A 201 -21.64 8.06 -7.65
CA THR A 201 -22.31 9.37 -7.62
C THR A 201 -21.54 10.39 -8.44
N SER A 202 -22.24 11.08 -9.32
CA SER A 202 -21.73 12.21 -10.10
C SER A 202 -22.44 13.50 -9.69
N ASP A 203 -21.66 14.55 -9.44
CA ASP A 203 -22.16 15.92 -9.26
C ASP A 203 -21.96 16.79 -10.52
N SER A 204 -21.51 16.18 -11.63
CA SER A 204 -21.22 16.86 -12.90
C SER A 204 -22.39 16.75 -13.89
N ASP A 205 -22.79 17.87 -14.49
CA ASP A 205 -23.82 17.89 -15.55
C ASP A 205 -23.35 17.23 -16.86
N ASP A 206 -22.03 17.18 -17.07
CA ASP A 206 -21.41 16.60 -18.27
C ASP A 206 -21.08 15.09 -18.13
N ALA A 207 -21.49 14.45 -17.03
CA ALA A 207 -21.18 13.04 -16.85
C ALA A 207 -21.97 12.16 -17.84
N ASP A 208 -21.32 11.14 -18.37
CA ASP A 208 -21.96 10.03 -19.09
C ASP A 208 -21.19 8.76 -18.71
N VAL A 209 -21.57 8.17 -17.57
CA VAL A 209 -20.77 7.12 -16.92
C VAL A 209 -21.54 5.81 -16.82
N THR A 210 -20.83 4.70 -17.02
CA THR A 210 -21.35 3.34 -16.90
C THR A 210 -20.54 2.55 -15.90
N LEU A 211 -21.22 1.84 -14.99
CA LEU A 211 -20.61 0.92 -14.04
C LEU A 211 -20.67 -0.51 -14.58
N THR A 212 -19.54 -1.23 -14.53
CA THR A 212 -19.46 -2.67 -14.76
C THR A 212 -18.85 -3.36 -13.55
N ILE A 213 -19.43 -4.49 -13.13
CA ILE A 213 -18.93 -5.32 -12.03
C ILE A 213 -18.65 -6.74 -12.53
N ARG A 214 -17.50 -7.32 -12.12
CA ARG A 214 -17.16 -8.72 -12.38
C ARG A 214 -16.80 -9.47 -11.10
N GLU A 215 -17.17 -10.74 -11.08
CA GLU A 215 -16.79 -11.69 -10.03
C GLU A 215 -16.21 -12.94 -10.70
N GLY A 216 -15.01 -13.36 -10.28
CA GLY A 216 -14.33 -14.52 -10.86
C GLY A 216 -14.08 -14.38 -12.37
N GLY A 217 -13.85 -13.15 -12.84
CA GLY A 217 -13.63 -12.83 -14.24
C GLY A 217 -14.90 -12.70 -15.10
N LYS A 218 -16.09 -12.96 -14.56
CA LYS A 218 -17.37 -12.88 -15.29
C LYS A 218 -18.09 -11.58 -14.98
N VAL A 219 -18.60 -10.89 -16.01
CA VAL A 219 -19.48 -9.72 -15.81
C VAL A 219 -20.78 -10.18 -15.19
N ILE A 220 -21.12 -9.61 -14.03
CA ILE A 220 -22.37 -9.89 -13.31
C ILE A 220 -23.36 -8.72 -13.37
N TYR A 221 -22.87 -7.52 -13.67
CA TYR A 221 -23.67 -6.32 -13.75
C TYR A 221 -23.04 -5.29 -14.69
N THR A 222 -23.89 -4.65 -15.48
CA THR A 222 -23.59 -3.44 -16.23
C THR A 222 -24.77 -2.50 -16.08
N SER A 223 -24.53 -1.28 -15.60
CA SER A 223 -25.59 -0.29 -15.43
C SER A 223 -26.06 0.26 -16.78
N GLN A 224 -27.24 0.88 -16.79
CA GLN A 224 -27.50 1.89 -17.81
C GLN A 224 -26.57 3.10 -17.58
N PRO A 225 -26.23 3.88 -18.62
CA PRO A 225 -25.41 5.07 -18.43
C PRO A 225 -26.13 6.11 -17.56
N LEU A 226 -25.40 6.68 -16.59
CA LEU A 226 -25.83 7.87 -15.85
C LEU A 226 -25.40 9.11 -16.64
N LYS A 227 -26.39 9.92 -17.04
CA LYS A 227 -26.16 11.20 -17.72
C LYS A 227 -26.38 12.36 -16.76
N GLY A 228 -25.38 13.22 -16.63
CA GLY A 228 -25.37 14.35 -15.71
C GLY A 228 -25.31 13.93 -14.24
N ARG A 229 -25.92 14.74 -13.38
CA ARG A 229 -25.89 14.54 -11.93
C ARG A 229 -26.79 13.38 -11.51
N GLY A 230 -26.33 12.59 -10.55
CA GLY A 230 -27.11 11.52 -9.95
C GLY A 230 -26.27 10.37 -9.44
N THR A 231 -26.92 9.24 -9.18
CA THR A 231 -26.29 8.06 -8.59
C THR A 231 -26.68 6.81 -9.35
N LEU A 232 -25.69 5.99 -9.71
CA LEU A 232 -25.89 4.59 -10.07
C LEU A 232 -25.84 3.75 -8.81
N GLU A 233 -26.76 2.82 -8.68
CA GLU A 233 -26.79 1.87 -7.57
C GLU A 233 -26.73 0.44 -8.09
N TYR A 234 -25.95 -0.38 -7.39
CA TYR A 234 -25.95 -1.83 -7.49
C TYR A 234 -26.20 -2.41 -6.11
N LYS A 235 -27.09 -3.39 -6.05
CA LYS A 235 -27.29 -4.26 -4.91
C LYS A 235 -27.34 -5.68 -5.41
N ARG A 236 -26.62 -6.58 -4.76
CA ARG A 236 -26.67 -8.00 -5.09
C ARG A 236 -28.12 -8.50 -4.96
N PRO A 237 -28.66 -9.22 -5.98
CA PRO A 237 -30.01 -9.75 -5.94
C PRO A 237 -30.19 -10.85 -4.89
#